data_AF-A0A353GKQ7-F1
#
_entry.id   AF-A0A353GKQ7-F1
#
_cell.length_a   1.000
_cell.length_b   1.000
_cell.length_c   1.000
_cell.angle_alpha   90.00
_cell.angle_beta   90.00
_cell.angle_gamma   90.00
#
_symmetry.space_group_name_H-M   'P 1'
#
loop_
_entity.id
_entity.type
_entity.pdbx_description
1 polymer ?
#
loop_
_entity_poly.entity_id
_entity_poly.type
_entity_poly.pdbx_seq_one_letter_code
_entity_poly.pdbx_strand_id
1 'polypeptide(L)'
;MTKGRKTDMFEFKNPNRIFLYTGLFLGILYTFIFPPFQVSDEALHFCKAYALSEGDLFPRNSPSKAQYYVFNRPVSLDEVINFGEFFRVTGGPTVRVPVTDIWEGLKIPLNPEKRADVESSNVAVYSPVGYIAPTAVLLVGRLLHLPPLILMYLGRLAAGGLWLAMIYASLRLVPRLAGIFGLLALFPACMSIGWGITPDSCLVGASFLLTAAFIRCAHGAEERLGRQHLLPLFLLCALVGCIKPGYVFLYLLFWLIPPAKLGGGRRALLLFGALTLIVFLPILFWSALNTILQTFFTHGIGRLQGHVDEMNPSGQLYFALTHPFNFLRTFLRSFVRCALGDPNVWTFGLGGLSPA
;
A
#
# COMPACT_ATOMS: atom_id res chain seq x y z
N MET A 1 -46.99 24.80 -8.05
CA MET A 1 -45.62 25.03 -8.55
C MET A 1 -44.68 25.25 -7.38
N THR A 2 -44.22 24.17 -6.76
CA THR A 2 -43.22 24.23 -5.68
C THR A 2 -41.84 24.17 -6.30
N LYS A 3 -41.15 25.32 -6.31
CA LYS A 3 -39.74 25.46 -6.69
C LYS A 3 -38.93 24.54 -5.79
N GLY A 4 -38.49 23.40 -6.33
CA GLY A 4 -37.60 22.47 -5.63
C GLY A 4 -36.34 23.21 -5.20
N ARG A 5 -36.14 23.30 -3.89
CA ARG A 5 -34.92 23.85 -3.29
C ARG A 5 -33.77 22.94 -3.76
N LYS A 6 -32.95 23.41 -4.71
CA LYS A 6 -31.66 22.77 -4.99
C LYS A 6 -30.89 22.82 -3.67
N THR A 7 -30.73 21.67 -3.05
CA THR A 7 -29.77 21.50 -1.97
C THR A 7 -28.39 21.61 -2.62
N ASP A 8 -27.86 22.84 -2.66
CA ASP A 8 -26.48 23.12 -3.02
C ASP A 8 -25.58 22.52 -1.93
N MET A 9 -25.41 21.20 -2.00
CA MET A 9 -24.58 20.43 -1.09
C MET A 9 -23.12 20.74 -1.45
N PHE A 10 -22.53 21.71 -0.74
CA PHE A 10 -21.10 22.04 -0.75
C PHE A 10 -20.46 22.10 -2.14
N GLU A 11 -20.91 23.03 -2.98
CA GLU A 11 -20.28 23.27 -4.28
C GLU A 11 -18.99 24.11 -4.11
N PHE A 12 -17.87 23.45 -3.86
CA PHE A 12 -16.56 24.09 -3.91
C PHE A 12 -16.32 24.61 -5.33
N LYS A 13 -15.94 25.88 -5.51
CA LYS A 13 -15.52 26.37 -6.83
C LYS A 13 -14.18 25.72 -7.21
N ASN A 14 -14.17 24.93 -8.28
CA ASN A 14 -12.99 24.24 -8.81
C ASN A 14 -12.26 23.32 -7.80
N PRO A 15 -12.94 22.30 -7.23
CA PRO A 15 -12.36 21.42 -6.21
C PRO A 15 -11.10 20.70 -6.72
N ASN A 16 -11.05 20.38 -8.02
CA ASN A 16 -9.91 19.73 -8.65
C ASN A 16 -8.63 20.57 -8.55
N ARG A 17 -8.73 21.89 -8.76
CA ARG A 17 -7.57 22.81 -8.70
C ARG A 17 -7.16 23.06 -7.26
N ILE A 18 -8.14 23.25 -6.37
CA ILE A 18 -7.89 23.41 -4.93
C ILE A 18 -7.14 22.18 -4.41
N PHE A 19 -7.64 20.97 -4.69
CA PHE A 19 -6.96 19.73 -4.30
C PHE A 19 -5.55 19.65 -4.89
N LEU A 20 -5.39 19.92 -6.19
CA LEU A 20 -4.08 19.79 -6.83
C LEU A 20 -3.03 20.69 -6.18
N TYR A 21 -3.34 21.97 -5.98
CA TYR A 21 -2.38 22.91 -5.39
C TYR A 21 -2.14 22.64 -3.91
N THR A 22 -3.20 22.40 -3.13
CA THR A 22 -3.07 22.09 -1.71
C THR A 22 -2.36 20.76 -1.48
N GLY A 23 -2.73 19.72 -2.22
CA GLY A 23 -2.13 18.39 -2.13
C GLY A 23 -0.66 18.38 -2.58
N LEU A 24 -0.30 19.14 -3.62
CA LEU A 24 1.09 19.30 -4.04
C LEU A 24 1.91 20.05 -2.99
N PHE A 25 1.41 21.20 -2.51
CA PHE A 25 2.08 22.00 -1.51
C PHE A 25 2.29 21.22 -0.21
N LEU A 26 1.22 20.68 0.36
CA LEU A 26 1.30 19.88 1.57
C LEU A 26 2.17 18.64 1.36
N GLY A 27 2.05 17.97 0.22
CA GLY A 27 2.85 16.79 -0.10
C GLY A 27 4.36 17.02 -0.14
N ILE A 28 4.78 18.14 -0.74
CA ILE A 28 6.17 18.60 -0.70
C ILE A 28 6.58 18.85 0.77
N LEU A 29 5.75 19.52 1.56
CA LEU A 29 6.02 19.70 2.99
C LEU A 29 6.13 18.36 3.72
N TYR A 30 5.22 17.41 3.50
CA TYR A 30 5.27 16.06 4.08
C TYR A 30 6.59 15.37 3.73
N THR A 31 7.05 15.48 2.48
CA THR A 31 8.28 14.85 2.02
C THR A 31 9.50 15.32 2.81
N PHE A 32 9.63 16.62 3.04
CA PHE A 32 10.83 17.24 3.62
C PHE A 32 10.76 17.51 5.12
N ILE A 33 9.56 17.76 5.66
CA ILE A 33 9.35 18.04 7.08
C ILE A 33 9.28 16.74 7.88
N PHE A 34 8.67 15.68 7.34
CA PHE A 34 8.63 14.40 8.06
C PHE A 34 10.02 13.77 8.00
N PRO A 35 10.61 13.45 9.16
CA PRO A 35 11.89 12.76 9.22
C PRO A 35 12.01 11.57 8.26
N PRO A 36 13.21 11.34 7.72
CA PRO A 36 13.52 10.12 6.97
C PRO A 36 13.05 8.87 7.72
N PHE A 37 12.39 7.96 6.99
CA PHE A 37 11.96 6.65 7.49
C PHE A 37 10.89 6.65 8.60
N GLN A 38 10.22 7.78 8.85
CA GLN A 38 9.15 7.86 9.85
C GLN A 38 7.86 7.15 9.43
N VAL A 39 7.56 7.08 8.13
CA VAL A 39 6.36 6.35 7.66
C VAL A 39 6.51 4.87 8.02
N SER A 40 5.39 4.21 8.38
CA SER A 40 5.41 2.81 8.81
C SER A 40 6.15 1.92 7.82
N ASP A 41 7.14 1.18 8.32
CA ASP A 41 7.98 0.24 7.57
C ASP A 41 8.71 0.84 6.35
N GLU A 42 8.82 2.17 6.26
CA GLU A 42 9.34 2.86 5.07
C GLU A 42 10.79 2.50 4.75
N ALA A 43 11.64 2.28 5.77
CA ALA A 43 13.01 1.81 5.56
C ALA A 43 13.07 0.46 4.83
N LEU A 44 12.19 -0.48 5.19
CA LEU A 44 12.13 -1.79 4.53
C LEU A 44 11.57 -1.67 3.11
N HIS A 45 10.56 -0.82 2.91
CA HIS A 45 9.98 -0.53 1.61
C HIS A 45 10.94 0.21 0.67
N PHE A 46 11.76 1.12 1.20
CA PHE A 46 12.84 1.77 0.45
C PHE A 46 13.85 0.76 -0.06
N CYS A 47 14.30 -0.16 0.80
CA CYS A 47 15.20 -1.22 0.40
C CYS A 47 14.57 -2.20 -0.61
N LYS A 48 13.28 -2.50 -0.49
CA LYS A 48 12.56 -3.30 -1.49
C LYS A 48 12.49 -2.59 -2.84
N ALA A 49 12.14 -1.30 -2.86
CA ALA A 49 12.13 -0.50 -4.09
C ALA A 49 13.52 -0.42 -4.73
N TYR A 50 14.57 -0.33 -3.92
CA TYR A 50 15.96 -0.38 -4.38
C TYR A 50 16.30 -1.73 -5.02
N ALA A 51 15.99 -2.85 -4.35
CA ALA A 51 16.20 -4.19 -4.89
C ALA A 51 15.44 -4.40 -6.23
N LEU A 52 14.19 -3.93 -6.31
CA LEU A 52 13.43 -3.94 -7.56
C LEU A 52 14.09 -3.10 -8.66
N SER A 53 14.77 -2.01 -8.32
CA SER A 53 15.52 -1.17 -9.27
C SER A 53 16.76 -1.85 -9.83
N GLU A 54 17.20 -2.95 -9.20
CA GLU A 54 18.29 -3.81 -9.64
C GLU A 54 17.79 -5.06 -10.38
N GLY A 55 16.47 -5.22 -10.49
CA GLY A 55 15.83 -6.39 -11.10
C GLY A 55 15.62 -7.56 -10.13
N ASP A 56 15.86 -7.38 -8.84
CA ASP A 56 15.59 -8.40 -7.81
C ASP A 56 14.10 -8.43 -7.47
N LEU A 57 13.33 -9.09 -8.35
CA LEU A 57 11.88 -9.25 -8.22
C LEU A 57 11.50 -10.29 -7.16
N PHE A 58 12.34 -11.31 -6.98
CA PHE A 58 12.06 -12.51 -6.19
C PHE A 58 13.09 -12.64 -5.08
N PRO A 59 12.75 -12.24 -3.85
CA PRO A 59 13.70 -12.28 -2.75
C PRO A 59 14.03 -13.72 -2.37
N ARG A 60 15.28 -13.95 -1.98
CA ARG A 60 15.77 -15.28 -1.57
C ARG A 60 15.25 -15.61 -0.18
N ASN A 61 15.02 -16.87 0.14
CA ASN A 61 14.66 -17.24 1.51
C ASN A 61 15.85 -17.04 2.47
N SER A 62 15.54 -16.73 3.72
CA SER A 62 16.55 -16.75 4.78
C SER A 62 17.02 -18.18 5.04
N PRO A 63 18.34 -18.40 5.15
CA PRO A 63 18.90 -19.70 5.53
C PRO A 63 18.72 -19.99 7.03
N SER A 64 18.42 -18.97 7.85
CA SER A 64 18.44 -19.06 9.31
C SER A 64 17.05 -18.93 9.97
N LYS A 65 16.09 -18.27 9.29
CA LYS A 65 14.74 -17.99 9.81
C LYS A 65 13.67 -18.38 8.81
N ALA A 66 12.78 -19.29 9.21
CA ALA A 66 11.61 -19.63 8.44
C ALA A 66 10.74 -18.38 8.20
N GLN A 67 10.18 -18.24 6.99
CA GLN A 67 9.33 -17.10 6.59
C GLN A 67 10.02 -15.72 6.57
N TYR A 68 11.35 -15.67 6.69
CA TYR A 68 12.15 -14.48 6.40
C TYR A 68 12.78 -14.59 5.02
N TYR A 69 13.11 -13.44 4.45
CA TYR A 69 13.73 -13.29 3.15
C TYR A 69 15.01 -12.49 3.24
N VAL A 70 15.99 -12.84 2.42
CA VAL A 70 17.28 -12.18 2.32
C VAL A 70 17.31 -11.24 1.13
N PHE A 71 17.58 -9.97 1.41
CA PHE A 71 17.86 -8.95 0.41
C PHE A 71 19.36 -8.69 0.37
N ASN A 72 19.98 -8.89 -0.79
CA ASN A 72 21.36 -8.47 -1.00
C ASN A 72 21.35 -7.00 -1.43
N ARG A 73 21.81 -6.10 -0.55
CA ARG A 73 21.78 -4.67 -0.82
C ARG A 73 23.08 -3.97 -0.42
N PRO A 74 23.37 -2.80 -1.00
CA PRO A 74 24.52 -2.00 -0.59
C PRO A 74 24.45 -1.62 0.89
N VAL A 75 25.56 -1.79 1.61
CA VAL A 75 25.68 -1.49 3.04
C VAL A 75 25.40 -0.01 3.32
N SER A 76 25.66 0.87 2.36
CA SER A 76 25.37 2.30 2.48
C SER A 76 23.86 2.61 2.67
N LEU A 77 22.94 1.72 2.25
CA LEU A 77 21.52 1.89 2.56
C LEU A 77 21.27 1.71 4.06
N ASP A 78 21.86 0.67 4.66
CA ASP A 78 21.77 0.39 6.08
C ASP A 78 22.50 1.44 6.92
N GLU A 79 23.64 1.94 6.44
CA GLU A 79 24.36 3.05 7.08
C GLU A 79 23.48 4.30 7.17
N VAL A 80 22.77 4.67 6.09
CA VAL A 80 21.83 5.80 6.12
C VAL A 80 20.62 5.53 7.00
N ILE A 81 20.00 4.35 6.91
CA ILE A 81 18.79 4.02 7.71
C ILE A 81 19.09 4.09 9.21
N ASN A 82 20.27 3.64 9.63
CA ASN A 82 20.71 3.62 11.02
C ASN A 82 21.48 4.89 11.43
N PHE A 83 21.52 5.91 10.57
CA PHE A 83 22.24 7.15 10.86
C PHE A 83 21.49 8.02 11.87
N GLY A 84 22.18 8.45 12.92
CA GLY A 84 21.62 9.34 13.93
C GLY A 84 20.30 8.83 14.52
N GLU A 85 19.29 9.70 14.53
CA GLU A 85 17.96 9.37 15.08
C GLU A 85 16.98 8.76 14.05
N PHE A 86 17.40 8.50 12.80
CA PHE A 86 16.49 8.02 11.75
C PHE A 86 15.85 6.66 12.06
N PHE A 87 16.60 5.70 12.59
CA PHE A 87 16.04 4.40 12.97
C PHE A 87 15.10 4.48 14.18
N ARG A 88 15.29 5.46 15.06
CA ARG A 88 14.53 5.62 16.31
C ARG A 88 13.21 6.35 16.12
N VAL A 89 13.05 7.09 15.01
CA VAL A 89 11.82 7.85 14.73
C VAL A 89 10.66 6.94 14.33
N THR A 90 10.94 5.78 13.75
CA THR A 90 9.94 4.77 13.41
C THR A 90 9.37 4.16 14.70
N GLY A 91 8.09 4.41 14.99
CA GLY A 91 7.45 3.98 16.24
C GLY A 91 7.78 4.84 17.47
N GLY A 92 8.60 5.88 17.32
CA GLY A 92 8.95 6.85 18.36
C GLY A 92 8.25 8.20 18.14
N PRO A 93 6.96 8.38 18.52
CA PRO A 93 6.21 9.60 18.21
C PRO A 93 6.78 10.87 18.86
N THR A 94 7.59 10.72 19.90
CA THR A 94 8.27 11.82 20.61
C THR A 94 9.70 12.06 20.15
N VAL A 95 10.27 11.14 19.36
CA VAL A 95 11.64 11.25 18.85
C VAL A 95 11.68 12.35 17.79
N ARG A 96 12.68 13.22 17.88
CA ARG A 96 12.92 14.31 16.94
C ARG A 96 14.25 14.08 16.27
N VAL A 97 14.28 14.26 14.96
CA VAL A 97 15.49 14.15 14.16
C VAL A 97 16.13 15.54 14.02
N PRO A 98 17.36 15.75 14.50
CA PRO A 98 18.10 16.98 14.29
C PRO A 98 18.31 17.26 12.79
N VAL A 99 18.25 18.54 12.40
CA VAL A 99 18.56 18.95 11.02
C VAL A 99 20.01 18.60 10.63
N THR A 100 20.92 18.57 11.60
CA THR A 100 22.30 18.12 11.41
C THR A 100 22.37 16.68 10.91
N ASP A 101 21.52 15.78 11.42
CA ASP A 101 21.51 14.38 11.02
C ASP A 101 21.09 14.25 9.54
N ILE A 102 20.18 15.11 9.07
CA ILE A 102 19.79 15.18 7.66
C ILE A 102 20.98 15.63 6.80
N TRP A 103 21.67 16.70 7.19
CA TRP A 103 22.82 17.22 6.43
C TRP A 103 23.99 16.23 6.37
N GLU A 104 24.31 15.56 7.46
CA GLU A 104 25.38 14.56 7.48
C GLU A 104 24.96 13.27 6.77
N GLY A 105 23.69 12.85 6.91
CA GLY A 105 23.14 11.70 6.19
C GLY A 105 23.15 11.89 4.67
N LEU A 106 22.99 13.12 4.18
CA LEU A 106 23.09 13.45 2.75
C LEU A 106 24.51 13.24 2.19
N LYS A 107 25.54 13.26 3.05
CA LYS A 107 26.95 13.09 2.65
C LYS A 107 27.35 11.63 2.55
N ILE A 108 26.55 10.69 3.05
CA ILE A 108 26.86 9.25 2.98
C ILE A 108 26.74 8.82 1.51
N PRO A 109 27.85 8.45 0.85
CA PRO A 109 27.83 8.10 -0.56
C PRO A 109 27.19 6.72 -0.77
N LEU A 110 26.55 6.52 -1.91
CA LEU A 110 26.12 5.20 -2.33
C LEU A 110 27.36 4.34 -2.61
N ASN A 111 27.44 3.15 -2.00
CA ASN A 111 28.54 2.20 -2.24
C ASN A 111 28.00 0.86 -2.74
N PRO A 112 27.71 0.73 -4.06
CA PRO A 112 27.08 -0.46 -4.62
C PRO A 112 27.90 -1.74 -4.51
N GLU A 113 29.23 -1.61 -4.41
CA GLU A 113 30.18 -2.72 -4.38
C GLU A 113 30.20 -3.43 -3.01
N LYS A 114 30.06 -2.66 -1.93
CA LYS A 114 30.03 -3.19 -0.58
C LYS A 114 28.60 -3.59 -0.21
N ARG A 115 28.31 -4.88 -0.23
CA ARG A 115 26.95 -5.44 -0.04
C ARG A 115 26.85 -6.32 1.20
N ALA A 116 25.66 -6.35 1.78
CA ALA A 116 25.29 -7.26 2.85
C ALA A 116 23.94 -7.93 2.57
N ASP A 117 23.81 -9.15 3.08
CA ASP A 117 22.56 -9.89 3.09
C ASP A 117 21.79 -9.51 4.36
N VAL A 118 20.60 -8.94 4.19
CA VAL A 118 19.72 -8.53 5.31
C VAL A 118 18.42 -9.31 5.28
N GLU A 119 18.05 -9.88 6.42
CA GLU A 119 16.82 -10.67 6.58
C GLU A 119 15.61 -9.80 6.92
N SER A 120 14.47 -10.03 6.27
CA SER A 120 13.19 -9.36 6.52
C SER A 120 12.01 -10.29 6.25
N SER A 121 11.01 -10.31 7.12
CA SER A 121 9.83 -11.19 7.04
C SER A 121 8.68 -10.62 6.21
N ASN A 122 8.39 -9.32 6.34
CA ASN A 122 7.07 -8.80 5.95
C ASN A 122 7.02 -8.11 4.58
N VAL A 123 8.13 -7.52 4.12
CA VAL A 123 8.10 -6.65 2.92
C VAL A 123 8.39 -7.42 1.62
N ALA A 124 9.04 -8.57 1.72
CA ALA A 124 9.45 -9.37 0.57
C ALA A 124 8.31 -9.95 -0.27
N VAL A 125 7.18 -10.25 0.37
CA VAL A 125 6.00 -10.88 -0.25
C VAL A 125 5.15 -9.87 -1.05
N TYR A 126 5.34 -8.56 -0.81
CA TYR A 126 4.61 -7.54 -1.53
C TYR A 126 4.98 -7.54 -3.01
N SER A 127 3.96 -7.41 -3.84
CA SER A 127 4.10 -7.34 -5.29
C SER A 127 4.95 -6.14 -5.72
N PRO A 128 5.83 -6.29 -6.72
CA PRO A 128 6.57 -5.17 -7.33
C PRO A 128 5.69 -4.02 -7.80
N VAL A 129 4.43 -4.32 -8.15
CA VAL A 129 3.46 -3.37 -8.70
C VAL A 129 3.22 -2.17 -7.77
N GLY A 130 3.23 -2.38 -6.45
CA GLY A 130 3.06 -1.31 -5.47
C GLY A 130 4.21 -0.28 -5.46
N TYR A 131 5.37 -0.63 -6.03
CA TYR A 131 6.60 0.16 -5.97
C TYR A 131 7.02 0.76 -7.31
N ILE A 132 6.20 0.66 -8.36
CA ILE A 132 6.60 1.07 -9.72
C ILE A 132 7.17 2.50 -9.76
N ALA A 133 6.51 3.44 -9.09
CA ALA A 133 6.95 4.84 -9.06
C ALA A 133 8.30 5.03 -8.33
N PRO A 134 8.46 4.64 -7.05
CA PRO A 134 9.75 4.78 -6.38
C PRO A 134 10.85 3.96 -7.07
N THR A 135 10.58 2.74 -7.53
CA THR A 135 11.57 1.91 -8.25
C THR A 135 12.10 2.60 -9.50
N ALA A 136 11.25 3.28 -10.28
CA ALA A 136 11.67 3.96 -11.50
C ALA A 136 12.67 5.09 -11.24
N VAL A 137 12.44 5.92 -10.21
CA VAL A 137 13.36 7.01 -9.84
C VAL A 137 14.61 6.50 -9.14
N LEU A 138 14.51 5.43 -8.35
CA LEU A 138 15.66 4.80 -7.72
C LEU A 138 16.61 4.20 -8.79
N LEU A 139 16.07 3.61 -9.86
CA LEU A 139 16.87 3.11 -10.97
C LEU A 139 17.70 4.25 -11.59
N VAL A 140 17.06 5.37 -11.92
CA VAL A 140 17.76 6.53 -12.51
C VAL A 140 18.76 7.13 -11.52
N GLY A 141 18.36 7.33 -10.27
CA GLY A 141 19.23 7.91 -9.25
C GLY A 141 20.46 7.05 -8.94
N ARG A 142 20.31 5.72 -8.97
CA ARG A 142 21.42 4.77 -8.81
C ARG A 142 22.43 4.86 -9.95
N LEU A 143 21.95 5.01 -11.20
CA LEU A 143 22.83 5.23 -12.36
C LEU A 143 23.60 6.56 -12.28
N LEU A 144 23.06 7.54 -11.56
CA LEU A 144 23.71 8.82 -11.28
C LEU A 144 24.56 8.80 -10.00
N HIS A 145 24.71 7.64 -9.35
CA HIS A 145 25.44 7.47 -8.09
C HIS A 145 25.00 8.43 -6.97
N LEU A 146 23.71 8.76 -6.91
CA LEU A 146 23.18 9.66 -5.88
C LEU A 146 23.24 9.01 -4.47
N PRO A 147 23.52 9.79 -3.41
CA PRO A 147 23.46 9.35 -2.02
C PRO A 147 22.14 8.64 -1.67
N PRO A 148 22.14 7.60 -0.81
CA PRO A 148 20.92 6.85 -0.49
C PRO A 148 19.82 7.71 0.12
N LEU A 149 20.18 8.74 0.90
CA LEU A 149 19.20 9.66 1.46
C LEU A 149 18.50 10.51 0.38
N ILE A 150 19.22 10.90 -0.67
CA ILE A 150 18.62 11.59 -1.84
C ILE A 150 17.69 10.64 -2.59
N LEU A 151 18.10 9.38 -2.78
CA LEU A 151 17.24 8.35 -3.40
C LEU A 151 15.94 8.16 -2.62
N MET A 152 15.99 8.18 -1.29
CA MET A 152 14.80 8.11 -0.44
C MET A 152 13.86 9.30 -0.69
N TYR A 153 14.36 10.55 -0.69
CA TYR A 153 13.52 11.72 -0.99
C TYR A 153 12.93 11.67 -2.40
N LEU A 154 13.70 11.27 -3.41
CA LEU A 154 13.20 11.09 -4.77
C LEU A 154 12.11 10.01 -4.82
N GLY A 155 12.29 8.90 -4.10
CA GLY A 155 11.30 7.83 -3.95
C GLY A 155 9.98 8.34 -3.36
N ARG A 156 10.03 9.14 -2.28
CA ARG A 156 8.85 9.80 -1.69
C ARG A 156 8.14 10.71 -2.70
N LEU A 157 8.88 11.57 -3.41
CA LEU A 157 8.32 12.46 -4.42
C LEU A 157 7.66 11.68 -5.57
N ALA A 158 8.25 10.57 -6.01
CA ALA A 158 7.68 9.73 -7.07
C ALA A 158 6.41 9.02 -6.61
N ALA A 159 6.42 8.43 -5.41
CA ALA A 159 5.24 7.79 -4.81
C ALA A 159 4.10 8.80 -4.63
N GLY A 160 4.40 9.95 -4.02
CA GLY A 160 3.47 11.05 -3.83
C GLY A 160 2.94 11.65 -5.13
N GLY A 161 3.79 11.77 -6.15
CA GLY A 161 3.40 12.24 -7.48
C GLY A 161 2.41 11.28 -8.17
N LEU A 162 2.68 9.96 -8.13
CA LEU A 162 1.75 8.96 -8.66
C LEU A 162 0.43 8.95 -7.88
N TRP A 163 0.50 8.99 -6.54
CA TRP A 163 -0.68 9.09 -5.69
C TRP A 163 -1.52 10.33 -6.03
N LEU A 164 -0.90 11.51 -6.09
CA LEU A 164 -1.56 12.79 -6.41
C LEU A 164 -2.22 12.73 -7.79
N ALA A 165 -1.55 12.15 -8.80
CA ALA A 165 -2.08 11.97 -10.14
C ALA A 165 -3.32 11.06 -10.16
N MET A 166 -3.30 9.95 -9.42
CA MET A 166 -4.44 9.03 -9.30
C MET A 166 -5.63 9.69 -8.58
N ILE A 167 -5.39 10.41 -7.47
CA ILE A 167 -6.46 11.16 -6.81
C ILE A 167 -7.03 12.22 -7.74
N TYR A 168 -6.19 13.02 -8.40
CA TYR A 168 -6.64 14.05 -9.34
C TYR A 168 -7.46 13.46 -10.49
N ALA A 169 -7.04 12.32 -11.05
CA ALA A 169 -7.82 11.59 -12.05
C ALA A 169 -9.18 11.15 -11.50
N SER A 170 -9.24 10.70 -10.24
CA SER A 170 -10.47 10.35 -9.54
C SER A 170 -11.44 11.54 -9.47
N LEU A 171 -10.94 12.73 -9.11
CA LEU A 171 -11.76 13.94 -9.03
C LEU A 171 -12.35 14.34 -10.38
N ARG A 172 -11.58 14.15 -11.47
CA ARG A 172 -12.07 14.40 -12.83
C ARG A 172 -13.11 13.37 -13.29
N LEU A 173 -13.03 12.12 -12.82
CA LEU A 173 -14.02 11.09 -13.11
C LEU A 173 -15.35 11.34 -12.40
N VAL A 174 -15.35 11.89 -11.19
CA VAL A 174 -16.58 12.16 -10.42
C VAL A 174 -16.71 13.63 -10.00
N PRO A 175 -16.93 14.59 -10.93
CA PRO A 175 -16.92 16.03 -10.61
C PRO A 175 -17.87 16.44 -9.50
N ARG A 176 -19.05 15.78 -9.40
CA ARG A 176 -20.05 16.04 -8.34
C ARG A 176 -19.58 15.64 -6.94
N LEU A 177 -18.66 14.70 -6.82
CA LEU A 177 -18.09 14.21 -5.56
C LEU A 177 -16.64 14.66 -5.36
N ALA A 178 -16.11 15.48 -6.26
CA ALA A 178 -14.70 15.90 -6.23
C ALA A 178 -14.33 16.63 -4.93
N GLY A 179 -15.25 17.41 -4.35
CA GLY A 179 -15.04 18.04 -3.04
C GLY A 179 -14.84 17.01 -1.92
N ILE A 180 -15.67 15.96 -1.88
CA ILE A 180 -15.59 14.89 -0.88
C ILE A 180 -14.32 14.06 -1.07
N PHE A 181 -14.03 13.63 -2.31
CA PHE A 181 -12.83 12.86 -2.61
C PHE A 181 -11.57 13.67 -2.30
N GLY A 182 -11.54 14.95 -2.68
CA GLY A 182 -10.43 15.84 -2.38
C GLY A 182 -10.23 16.04 -0.87
N LEU A 183 -11.32 16.26 -0.12
CA LEU A 183 -11.26 16.41 1.33
C LEU A 183 -10.72 15.15 2.01
N LEU A 184 -11.24 13.97 1.63
CA LEU A 184 -10.79 12.69 2.19
C LEU A 184 -9.31 12.44 1.88
N ALA A 185 -8.87 12.75 0.65
CA ALA A 185 -7.46 12.59 0.27
C ALA A 185 -6.54 13.56 1.01
N LEU A 186 -7.01 14.76 1.38
CA LEU A 186 -6.26 15.75 2.15
C LEU A 186 -6.21 15.44 3.66
N PHE A 187 -6.86 14.37 4.14
CA PHE A 187 -6.72 13.98 5.54
C PHE A 187 -5.25 13.68 5.87
N PRO A 188 -4.74 14.09 7.04
CA PRO A 188 -3.34 13.95 7.39
C PRO A 188 -2.79 12.53 7.22
N ALA A 189 -3.59 11.52 7.55
CA ALA A 189 -3.21 10.11 7.40
C ALA A 189 -3.09 9.68 5.94
N CYS A 190 -3.97 10.17 5.06
CA CYS A 190 -3.90 9.88 3.62
C CYS A 190 -2.70 10.59 2.98
N MET A 191 -2.43 11.82 3.40
CA MET A 191 -1.28 12.59 2.93
C MET A 191 0.06 11.97 3.38
N SER A 192 0.18 11.57 4.65
CA SER A 192 1.41 10.97 5.17
C SER A 192 1.72 9.62 4.50
N ILE A 193 0.71 8.77 4.30
CA ILE A 193 0.88 7.48 3.60
C ILE A 193 1.11 7.69 2.10
N GLY A 194 0.36 8.60 1.46
CA GLY A 194 0.43 8.85 0.02
C GLY A 194 1.81 9.33 -0.46
N TRP A 195 2.55 10.05 0.39
CA TRP A 195 3.88 10.58 0.09
C TRP A 195 5.03 9.78 0.72
N GLY A 196 4.74 8.66 1.38
CA GLY A 196 5.76 7.73 1.87
C GLY A 196 6.22 6.74 0.79
N ILE A 197 7.37 6.08 1.00
CA ILE A 197 7.73 4.92 0.20
C ILE A 197 7.04 3.69 0.79
N THR A 198 5.85 3.37 0.31
CA THR A 198 5.10 2.18 0.73
C THR A 198 4.17 1.70 -0.39
N PRO A 199 3.87 0.40 -0.51
CA PRO A 199 2.85 -0.08 -1.44
C PRO A 199 1.47 0.54 -1.16
N ASP A 200 1.23 1.00 0.08
CA ASP A 200 -0.03 1.63 0.47
C ASP A 200 -0.24 2.98 -0.21
N SER A 201 0.83 3.70 -0.59
CA SER A 201 0.73 4.94 -1.38
C SER A 201 0.07 4.66 -2.73
N CYS A 202 0.53 3.63 -3.44
CA CYS A 202 -0.07 3.22 -4.71
C CYS A 202 -1.50 2.69 -4.50
N LEU A 203 -1.69 1.85 -3.47
CA LEU A 203 -2.97 1.23 -3.16
C LEU A 203 -4.08 2.26 -2.87
N VAL A 204 -3.80 3.26 -2.03
CA VAL A 204 -4.78 4.28 -1.66
C VAL A 204 -5.18 5.08 -2.91
N GLY A 205 -4.21 5.54 -3.70
CA GLY A 205 -4.51 6.29 -4.92
C GLY A 205 -5.31 5.46 -5.94
N ALA A 206 -4.92 4.19 -6.15
CA ALA A 206 -5.64 3.27 -7.03
C ALA A 206 -7.05 2.95 -6.53
N SER A 207 -7.24 2.86 -5.20
CA SER A 207 -8.56 2.63 -4.59
C SER A 207 -9.50 3.82 -4.81
N PHE A 208 -9.02 5.06 -4.63
CA PHE A 208 -9.80 6.26 -4.96
C PHE A 208 -10.20 6.27 -6.44
N LEU A 209 -9.25 5.96 -7.33
CA LEU A 209 -9.51 5.93 -8.76
C LEU A 209 -10.52 4.84 -9.13
N LEU A 210 -10.42 3.67 -8.50
CA LEU A 210 -11.32 2.54 -8.71
C LEU A 210 -12.73 2.86 -8.25
N THR A 211 -12.88 3.40 -7.05
CA THR A 211 -14.19 3.83 -6.53
C THR A 211 -14.80 4.91 -7.42
N ALA A 212 -14.02 5.90 -7.86
CA ALA A 212 -14.48 6.92 -8.79
C ALA A 212 -14.92 6.32 -10.14
N ALA A 213 -14.17 5.35 -10.67
CA ALA A 213 -14.50 4.66 -11.92
C ALA A 213 -15.80 3.87 -11.82
N PHE A 214 -16.05 3.15 -10.71
CA PHE A 214 -17.32 2.47 -10.47
C PHE A 214 -18.49 3.45 -10.38
N ILE A 215 -18.35 4.53 -9.62
CA ILE A 215 -19.39 5.58 -9.52
C ILE A 215 -19.66 6.20 -10.89
N ARG A 216 -18.61 6.49 -11.68
CA ARG A 216 -18.73 7.06 -13.03
C ARG A 216 -19.42 6.11 -14.01
N CYS A 217 -19.20 4.79 -13.89
CA CYS A 217 -19.89 3.78 -14.70
C CYS A 217 -21.35 3.61 -14.27
N ALA A 218 -21.63 3.62 -12.97
CA ALA A 218 -22.98 3.48 -12.42
C ALA A 218 -23.87 4.70 -12.73
N HIS A 219 -23.37 5.91 -12.46
CA HIS A 219 -24.15 7.16 -12.50
C HIS A 219 -23.80 8.08 -13.68
N GLY A 220 -22.92 7.65 -14.58
CA GLY A 220 -22.59 8.36 -15.81
C GLY A 220 -23.77 8.56 -16.76
N ALA A 221 -23.59 9.45 -17.74
CA ALA A 221 -24.61 9.77 -18.74
C ALA A 221 -24.84 8.63 -19.76
N GLU A 222 -23.91 7.68 -19.86
CA GLU A 222 -23.98 6.58 -20.80
C GLU A 222 -25.09 5.60 -20.41
N GLU A 223 -25.98 5.33 -21.36
CA GLU A 223 -27.06 4.35 -21.21
C GLU A 223 -26.55 2.91 -21.23
N ARG A 224 -25.42 2.66 -21.93
CA ARG A 224 -24.79 1.34 -22.02
C ARG A 224 -23.27 1.42 -21.92
N LEU A 225 -22.69 0.47 -21.20
CA LEU A 225 -21.24 0.37 -21.02
C LEU A 225 -20.63 -0.57 -22.08
N GLY A 226 -19.79 0.00 -22.94
CA GLY A 226 -18.95 -0.72 -23.89
C GLY A 226 -17.60 -1.17 -23.30
N ARG A 227 -16.79 -1.84 -24.14
CA ARG A 227 -15.45 -2.32 -23.78
C ARG A 227 -14.52 -1.21 -23.31
N GLN A 228 -14.64 -0.01 -23.86
CA GLN A 228 -13.87 1.18 -23.49
C GLN A 228 -14.05 1.61 -22.03
N HIS A 229 -15.16 1.24 -21.38
CA HIS A 229 -15.40 1.52 -19.96
C HIS A 229 -15.05 0.31 -19.09
N LEU A 230 -15.42 -0.89 -19.56
CA LEU A 230 -15.23 -2.12 -18.81
C LEU A 230 -13.76 -2.56 -18.74
N LEU A 231 -12.98 -2.40 -19.81
CA LEU A 231 -11.59 -2.83 -19.84
C LEU A 231 -10.73 -2.04 -18.84
N PRO A 232 -10.73 -0.69 -18.83
CA PRO A 232 -9.99 0.06 -17.81
C PRO A 232 -10.44 -0.27 -16.39
N LEU A 233 -11.75 -0.47 -16.17
CA LEU A 233 -12.29 -0.84 -14.87
C LEU A 233 -11.78 -2.21 -14.40
N PHE A 234 -11.77 -3.20 -15.29
CA PHE A 234 -11.31 -4.56 -14.98
C PHE A 234 -9.80 -4.58 -14.72
N LEU A 235 -9.01 -3.86 -15.52
CA LEU A 235 -7.58 -3.70 -15.31
C LEU A 235 -7.27 -3.01 -13.98
N LEU A 236 -8.05 -2.01 -13.60
CA LEU A 236 -7.88 -1.31 -12.33
C LEU A 236 -8.24 -2.18 -11.12
N CYS A 237 -9.28 -3.02 -11.22
CA CYS A 237 -9.58 -4.04 -10.20
C CYS A 237 -8.42 -5.03 -10.04
N ALA A 238 -7.89 -5.55 -11.16
CA ALA A 238 -6.75 -6.46 -11.14
C ALA A 238 -5.51 -5.79 -10.52
N LEU A 239 -5.25 -4.53 -10.88
CA LEU A 239 -4.15 -3.73 -10.32
C LEU A 239 -4.24 -3.63 -8.80
N VAL A 240 -5.40 -3.26 -8.25
CA VAL A 240 -5.62 -3.15 -6.80
C VAL A 240 -5.39 -4.50 -6.10
N GLY A 241 -5.93 -5.59 -6.66
CA GLY A 241 -5.72 -6.94 -6.14
C GLY A 241 -4.24 -7.36 -6.15
N CYS A 242 -3.50 -6.99 -7.20
CA CYS A 242 -2.06 -7.25 -7.31
C CYS A 242 -1.22 -6.44 -6.33
N ILE A 243 -1.61 -5.19 -5.99
CA ILE A 243 -0.85 -4.37 -5.04
C ILE A 243 -0.94 -4.95 -3.63
N LYS A 244 -2.17 -5.23 -3.16
CA LYS A 244 -2.42 -5.78 -1.82
C LYS A 244 -3.65 -6.68 -1.84
N PRO A 245 -3.49 -8.03 -1.86
CA PRO A 245 -4.59 -8.97 -2.03
C PRO A 245 -5.74 -8.84 -1.02
N GLY A 246 -5.49 -8.32 0.18
CA GLY A 246 -6.54 -8.06 1.18
C GLY A 246 -7.62 -7.07 0.73
N TYR A 247 -7.33 -6.23 -0.28
CA TYR A 247 -8.25 -5.22 -0.82
C TYR A 247 -9.03 -5.73 -2.04
N VAL A 248 -8.93 -7.03 -2.34
CA VAL A 248 -9.63 -7.69 -3.45
C VAL A 248 -11.13 -7.39 -3.43
N PHE A 249 -11.78 -7.32 -2.26
CA PHE A 249 -13.22 -7.12 -2.15
C PHE A 249 -13.74 -5.78 -2.73
N LEU A 250 -12.86 -4.83 -3.07
CA LEU A 250 -13.26 -3.62 -3.78
C LEU A 250 -13.87 -3.88 -5.17
N TYR A 251 -13.58 -5.02 -5.82
CA TYR A 251 -14.24 -5.35 -7.10
C TYR A 251 -15.75 -5.60 -6.92
N LEU A 252 -16.25 -5.87 -5.71
CA LEU A 252 -17.69 -6.03 -5.42
C LEU A 252 -18.49 -4.75 -5.66
N LEU A 253 -17.83 -3.59 -5.71
CA LEU A 253 -18.43 -2.34 -6.17
C LEU A 253 -18.97 -2.42 -7.61
N PHE A 254 -18.62 -3.47 -8.36
CA PHE A 254 -19.26 -3.82 -9.63
C PHE A 254 -20.79 -3.83 -9.54
N TRP A 255 -21.34 -4.28 -8.42
CA TRP A 255 -22.80 -4.33 -8.22
C TRP A 255 -23.46 -2.96 -8.02
N LEU A 256 -22.68 -1.88 -7.89
CA LEU A 256 -23.20 -0.52 -7.97
C LEU A 256 -23.69 -0.19 -9.40
N ILE A 257 -23.16 -0.87 -10.42
CA ILE A 257 -23.51 -0.62 -11.81
C ILE A 257 -24.87 -1.27 -12.13
N PRO A 258 -25.88 -0.48 -12.57
CA PRO A 258 -27.19 -1.04 -12.91
C PRO A 258 -27.10 -2.09 -14.03
N PRO A 259 -27.76 -3.26 -13.91
CA PRO A 259 -27.73 -4.30 -14.94
C PRO A 259 -28.22 -3.83 -16.32
N ALA A 260 -29.13 -2.84 -16.36
CA ALA A 260 -29.59 -2.23 -17.61
C ALA A 260 -28.44 -1.64 -18.43
N LYS A 261 -27.46 -1.01 -17.78
CA LYS A 261 -26.27 -0.43 -18.42
C LYS A 261 -25.30 -1.50 -18.92
N LEU A 262 -25.31 -2.68 -18.32
CA LEU A 262 -24.48 -3.82 -18.70
C LEU A 262 -25.11 -4.66 -19.81
N GLY A 263 -26.32 -4.33 -20.26
CA GLY A 263 -27.06 -5.11 -21.28
C GLY A 263 -27.90 -6.26 -20.71
N GLY A 264 -28.27 -6.20 -19.42
CA GLY A 264 -29.18 -7.13 -18.75
C GLY A 264 -28.52 -7.97 -17.65
N GLY A 265 -29.34 -8.59 -16.80
CA GLY A 265 -28.88 -9.35 -15.62
C GLY A 265 -27.97 -10.53 -15.95
N ARG A 266 -28.28 -11.30 -17.01
CA ARG A 266 -27.43 -12.42 -17.45
C ARG A 266 -26.03 -11.95 -17.86
N ARG A 267 -25.96 -10.86 -18.64
CA ARG A 267 -24.68 -10.29 -19.07
C ARG A 267 -23.91 -9.68 -17.89
N ALA A 268 -24.60 -9.05 -16.95
CA ALA A 268 -23.98 -8.55 -15.72
C ALA A 268 -23.32 -9.68 -14.91
N LEU A 269 -24.00 -10.82 -14.74
CA LEU A 269 -23.44 -11.98 -14.04
C LEU A 269 -22.22 -12.58 -14.77
N LEU A 270 -22.27 -12.69 -16.11
CA LEU A 270 -21.12 -13.15 -16.91
C LEU A 270 -19.92 -12.21 -16.79
N LEU A 271 -20.16 -10.90 -16.85
CA LEU A 271 -19.11 -9.89 -16.68
C LEU A 271 -18.53 -9.91 -15.26
N PHE A 272 -19.36 -10.12 -14.24
CA PHE A 272 -18.90 -10.29 -12.86
C PHE A 272 -18.03 -11.54 -12.73
N GLY A 273 -18.46 -12.69 -13.28
CA GLY A 273 -17.65 -13.91 -13.30
C GLY A 273 -16.29 -13.72 -14.00
N ALA A 274 -16.29 -13.04 -15.15
CA ALA A 274 -15.06 -12.69 -15.86
C ALA A 274 -14.15 -11.76 -15.03
N LEU A 275 -14.73 -10.75 -14.37
CA LEU A 275 -14.00 -9.84 -13.48
C LEU A 275 -13.37 -10.62 -12.30
N THR A 276 -14.13 -11.51 -11.67
CA THR A 276 -13.63 -12.35 -10.58
C THR A 276 -12.42 -13.17 -11.03
N LEU A 277 -12.47 -13.81 -12.21
CA LEU A 277 -11.31 -14.53 -12.74
C LEU A 277 -10.11 -13.60 -12.98
N ILE A 278 -10.33 -12.43 -13.58
CA ILE A 278 -9.28 -11.45 -13.87
C ILE A 278 -8.60 -10.94 -12.59
N VAL A 279 -9.34 -10.80 -11.49
CA VAL A 279 -8.80 -10.32 -10.22
C VAL A 279 -8.11 -11.43 -9.43
N PHE A 280 -8.70 -12.62 -9.37
CA PHE A 280 -8.16 -13.72 -8.55
C PHE A 280 -7.03 -14.50 -9.23
N LEU A 281 -7.02 -14.64 -10.55
CA LEU A 281 -5.97 -15.41 -11.25
C LEU A 281 -4.55 -14.86 -10.98
N PRO A 282 -4.28 -13.53 -11.07
CA PRO A 282 -2.96 -12.99 -10.73
C PRO A 282 -2.59 -13.18 -9.26
N ILE A 283 -3.55 -13.06 -8.34
CA ILE A 283 -3.33 -13.25 -6.90
C ILE A 283 -2.96 -14.70 -6.61
N LEU A 284 -3.72 -15.65 -7.16
CA LEU A 284 -3.46 -17.08 -7.02
C LEU A 284 -2.13 -17.46 -7.67
N PHE A 285 -1.83 -16.89 -8.84
CA PHE A 285 -0.54 -17.09 -9.51
C PHE A 285 0.62 -16.58 -8.64
N TRP A 286 0.54 -15.36 -8.13
CA TRP A 286 1.57 -14.80 -7.24
C TRP A 286 1.73 -15.62 -5.96
N SER A 287 0.62 -16.04 -5.36
CA SER A 287 0.65 -16.88 -4.16
C SER A 287 1.28 -18.24 -4.44
N ALA A 288 0.89 -18.91 -5.53
CA ALA A 288 1.44 -20.20 -5.93
C ALA A 288 2.94 -20.09 -6.26
N LEU A 289 3.32 -19.04 -6.99
CA LEU A 289 4.72 -18.76 -7.31
C LEU A 289 5.54 -18.56 -6.03
N ASN A 290 5.06 -17.76 -5.08
CA ASN A 290 5.75 -17.61 -3.79
C ASN A 290 5.88 -18.93 -3.04
N THR A 291 4.83 -19.75 -2.96
CA THR A 291 4.89 -21.07 -2.31
C THR A 291 5.89 -22.02 -3.00
N ILE A 292 5.91 -22.00 -4.33
CA ILE A 292 6.84 -22.76 -5.16
C ILE A 292 8.27 -22.30 -4.86
N LEU A 293 8.55 -21.01 -4.98
CA LEU A 293 9.88 -20.45 -4.70
C LEU A 293 10.30 -20.73 -3.25
N GLN A 294 9.39 -20.61 -2.29
CA GLN A 294 9.63 -21.00 -0.91
C GLN A 294 10.07 -22.46 -0.81
N THR A 295 9.33 -23.39 -1.40
CA THR A 295 9.62 -24.83 -1.39
C THR A 295 10.94 -25.17 -2.11
N PHE A 296 11.18 -24.63 -3.31
CA PHE A 296 12.37 -24.90 -4.11
C PHE A 296 13.66 -24.39 -3.46
N PHE A 297 13.64 -23.20 -2.84
CA PHE A 297 14.81 -22.64 -2.15
C PHE A 297 14.96 -23.14 -0.70
N THR A 298 14.00 -23.89 -0.14
CA THR A 298 14.08 -24.50 1.21
C THR A 298 14.46 -25.98 1.21
N HIS A 299 14.49 -26.66 0.05
CA HIS A 299 14.77 -28.10 -0.05
C HIS A 299 16.20 -28.54 0.38
N GLY A 300 17.03 -27.66 0.91
CA GLY A 300 18.33 -27.99 1.53
C GLY A 300 18.36 -27.90 3.06
N ILE A 301 17.32 -27.40 3.74
CA ILE A 301 17.38 -27.12 5.18
C ILE A 301 16.20 -27.80 5.86
N GLY A 302 16.47 -28.97 6.43
CA GLY A 302 15.49 -29.73 7.21
C GLY A 302 14.90 -28.88 8.34
N ARG A 303 13.58 -29.04 8.54
CA ARG A 303 12.84 -28.83 9.80
C ARG A 303 13.58 -28.03 10.89
N LEU A 304 13.78 -26.74 10.68
CA LEU A 304 13.99 -25.78 11.76
C LEU A 304 12.65 -25.07 11.99
N GLN A 305 11.72 -25.86 12.47
CA GLN A 305 10.45 -25.45 13.05
C GLN A 305 10.76 -25.04 14.49
N GLY A 306 11.40 -23.88 14.63
CA GLY A 306 11.79 -23.33 15.93
C GLY A 306 11.49 -21.84 15.93
N HIS A 307 10.43 -21.47 16.66
CA HIS A 307 10.03 -20.10 17.04
C HIS A 307 9.15 -19.29 16.06
N VAL A 308 8.20 -19.92 15.38
CA VAL A 308 7.01 -19.21 14.86
C VAL A 308 5.73 -19.91 15.36
N ASP A 309 5.65 -20.14 16.67
CA ASP A 309 4.48 -20.75 17.34
C ASP A 309 3.43 -19.73 17.79
N GLU A 310 3.43 -18.49 17.28
CA GLU A 310 2.49 -17.47 17.77
C GLU A 310 1.27 -17.23 16.87
N MET A 311 1.21 -17.78 15.65
CA MET A 311 0.01 -17.64 14.82
C MET A 311 -0.40 -18.98 14.21
N ASN A 312 -1.47 -19.56 14.75
CA ASN A 312 -2.17 -20.71 14.20
C ASN A 312 -3.47 -20.24 13.51
N PRO A 313 -3.49 -19.95 12.20
CA PRO A 313 -4.68 -19.41 11.53
C PRO A 313 -5.89 -20.33 11.63
N SER A 314 -5.67 -21.66 11.56
CA SER A 314 -6.72 -22.66 11.78
C SER A 314 -7.28 -22.61 13.20
N GLY A 315 -6.42 -22.45 14.21
CA GLY A 315 -6.82 -22.28 15.60
C GLY A 315 -7.56 -20.97 15.85
N GLN A 316 -7.15 -19.89 15.19
CA GLN A 316 -7.83 -18.59 15.25
C GLN A 316 -9.22 -18.64 14.60
N LEU A 317 -9.34 -19.29 13.44
CA LEU A 317 -10.64 -19.50 12.79
C LEU A 317 -11.54 -20.41 13.63
N TYR A 318 -10.99 -21.52 14.15
CA TYR A 318 -11.70 -22.40 15.06
C TYR A 318 -12.21 -21.63 16.29
N PHE A 319 -11.36 -20.83 16.94
CA PHE A 319 -11.74 -20.00 18.07
C PHE A 319 -12.84 -18.98 17.71
N ALA A 320 -12.72 -18.30 16.56
CA ALA A 320 -13.73 -17.34 16.10
C ALA A 320 -15.10 -18.00 15.88
N LEU A 321 -15.12 -19.22 15.32
CA LEU A 321 -16.34 -19.97 15.05
C LEU A 321 -16.94 -20.61 16.31
N THR A 322 -16.10 -21.08 17.23
CA THR A 322 -16.55 -21.78 18.45
C THR A 322 -16.84 -20.84 19.63
N HIS A 323 -16.24 -19.65 19.64
CA HIS A 323 -16.37 -18.67 20.73
C HIS A 323 -16.73 -17.26 20.21
N PRO A 324 -17.85 -17.08 19.48
CA PRO A 324 -18.14 -15.83 18.77
C PRO A 324 -18.25 -14.61 19.70
N PHE A 325 -18.80 -14.76 20.91
CA PHE A 325 -18.88 -13.66 21.87
C PHE A 325 -17.52 -13.28 22.48
N ASN A 326 -16.66 -14.27 22.74
CA ASN A 326 -15.29 -14.00 23.21
C ASN A 326 -14.45 -13.38 22.09
N PHE A 327 -14.61 -13.85 20.86
CA PHE A 327 -14.00 -13.25 19.69
C PHE A 327 -14.44 -11.79 19.52
N LEU A 328 -15.75 -11.50 19.61
CA LEU A 328 -16.28 -10.14 19.55
C LEU A 328 -15.73 -9.28 20.70
N ARG A 329 -15.65 -9.80 21.92
CA ARG A 329 -15.07 -9.09 23.07
C ARG A 329 -13.60 -8.78 22.84
N THR A 330 -12.82 -9.73 22.34
CA THR A 330 -11.41 -9.53 21.99
C THR A 330 -11.27 -8.49 20.90
N PHE A 331 -12.07 -8.57 19.84
CA PHE A 331 -12.11 -7.59 18.76
C PHE A 331 -12.41 -6.17 19.27
N LEU A 332 -13.46 -6.01 20.10
CA LEU A 332 -13.83 -4.72 20.68
C LEU A 332 -12.75 -4.18 21.62
N ARG A 333 -12.14 -5.05 22.44
CA ARG A 333 -11.00 -4.66 23.30
C ARG A 333 -9.81 -4.18 22.48
N SER A 334 -9.47 -4.87 21.41
CA SER A 334 -8.41 -4.45 20.49
C SER A 334 -8.74 -3.12 19.83
N PHE A 335 -9.97 -2.92 19.38
CA PHE A 335 -10.42 -1.67 18.79
C PHE A 335 -10.29 -0.49 19.77
N VAL A 336 -10.74 -0.68 21.02
CA VAL A 336 -10.62 0.33 22.07
C VAL A 336 -9.15 0.62 22.41
N ARG A 337 -8.31 -0.41 22.53
CA ARG A 337 -6.87 -0.21 22.78
C ARG A 337 -6.16 0.51 21.63
N CYS A 338 -6.48 0.18 20.38
CA CYS A 338 -6.03 0.91 19.19
C CYS A 338 -6.43 2.39 19.26
N ALA A 339 -7.70 2.65 19.56
CA ALA A 339 -8.24 4.02 19.64
C ALA A 339 -7.60 4.82 20.79
N LEU A 340 -7.18 4.16 21.86
CA LEU A 340 -6.48 4.76 23.00
C LEU A 340 -4.95 4.89 22.79
N GLY A 341 -4.43 4.47 21.64
CA GLY A 341 -3.01 4.62 21.30
C GLY A 341 -2.07 3.69 22.07
N ASP A 342 -2.55 2.52 22.51
CA ASP A 342 -1.70 1.53 23.19
C ASP A 342 -0.61 1.01 22.21
N PRO A 343 0.68 1.22 22.50
CA PRO A 343 1.78 0.87 21.61
C PRO A 343 1.92 -0.65 21.39
N ASN A 344 1.34 -1.48 22.26
CA ASN A 344 1.38 -2.95 22.16
C ASN A 344 0.29 -3.54 21.25
N VAL A 345 -0.51 -2.72 20.57
CA VAL A 345 -1.60 -3.24 19.71
C VAL A 345 -1.08 -3.71 18.35
N TRP A 346 0.07 -3.20 17.91
CA TRP A 346 0.69 -3.60 16.65
C TRP A 346 1.41 -4.96 16.71
N THR A 347 1.57 -5.56 17.89
CA THR A 347 2.32 -6.81 18.08
C THR A 347 1.48 -8.09 18.06
N PHE A 348 0.18 -8.07 17.74
CA PHE A 348 -0.64 -9.29 17.87
C PHE A 348 -1.34 -9.73 16.59
N GLY A 349 -0.83 -10.83 16.03
CA GLY A 349 -1.74 -11.95 15.72
C GLY A 349 -2.28 -12.53 17.03
N LEU A 350 -3.39 -13.24 16.99
CA LEU A 350 -4.11 -13.76 18.16
C LEU A 350 -3.35 -14.88 18.93
N GLY A 351 -2.02 -14.82 19.03
CA GLY A 351 -1.15 -15.77 19.75
C GLY A 351 -1.16 -15.64 21.27
N GLY A 352 -1.74 -14.57 21.81
CA GLY A 352 -1.76 -14.30 23.26
C GLY A 352 -2.87 -15.01 24.05
N LEU A 353 -3.57 -16.00 23.47
CA LEU A 353 -4.54 -16.81 24.22
C LEU A 353 -3.90 -18.13 24.64
N SER A 354 -3.03 -18.07 25.66
CA SER A 354 -2.76 -19.25 26.47
C SER A 354 -4.04 -19.62 27.21
N PRO A 355 -4.53 -20.87 27.13
CA PRO A 355 -5.58 -21.33 28.01
C PRO A 355 -5.01 -21.34 29.44
N ALA A 356 -5.68 -20.61 30.34
CA ALA A 356 -5.62 -20.89 31.77
C ALA A 356 -6.72 -21.91 32.10
#